data_AF-A0A0D1K5V1-F1
#
_entry.id   AF-A0A0D1K5V1-F1
#
_cell.length_a   1.000
_cell.length_b   1.000
_cell.length_c   1.000
_cell.angle_alpha   90.00
_cell.angle_beta   90.00
_cell.angle_gamma   90.00
#
_symmetry.space_group_name_H-M   'P 1'
#
loop_
_entity.id
_entity.type
_entity.pdbx_description
1 polymer ?
#
loop_
_entity_poly.entity_id
_entity_poly.type
_entity_poly.pdbx_seq_one_letter_code
_entity_poly.pdbx_strand_id
1 'polypeptide(L)'
;MNRAIDLLTDVHFTRLDLAFDVFNNELGMKYRIYRPSVSQREYGVYTAQWTKAVETIYYGSNSSEQQIRQYNKLVEQTKKNMPLPDGVEHWMRLELQLRGRKPKEWVERAKDMLDDFRLPNYDRIQNKNDRMTLFALENGLFDWSDFSDSNKKARLRKLQKEQYDDTLARELLDLLIAHQERLHGELTSYLAEFDIQE
;
A
#
# COMPACT_ATOMS: atom_id res chain seq x y z
N MET A 1 -16.53 -27.89 -26.40
CA MET A 1 -17.39 -26.94 -25.66
C MET A 1 -16.60 -25.65 -25.64
N ASN A 2 -17.10 -24.55 -26.21
CA ASN A 2 -16.34 -23.29 -26.23
C ASN A 2 -16.23 -22.78 -24.78
N ARG A 3 -15.01 -22.43 -24.36
CA ARG A 3 -14.77 -21.81 -23.05
C ARG A 3 -15.35 -20.41 -23.09
N ALA A 4 -15.77 -19.88 -21.94
CA ALA A 4 -16.30 -18.52 -21.86
C ALA A 4 -15.31 -17.47 -22.39
N ILE A 5 -14.00 -17.71 -22.21
CA ILE A 5 -12.93 -16.83 -22.68
C ILE A 5 -12.79 -16.81 -24.20
N ASP A 6 -13.12 -17.93 -24.88
CA ASP A 6 -13.04 -18.03 -26.35
C ASP A 6 -14.10 -17.14 -27.04
N LEU A 7 -15.08 -16.62 -26.28
CA LEU A 7 -16.11 -15.70 -26.74
C LEU A 7 -15.74 -14.22 -26.53
N LEU A 8 -14.62 -13.94 -25.86
CA LEU A 8 -14.16 -12.60 -25.57
C LEU A 8 -13.23 -12.08 -26.67
N THR A 9 -13.27 -10.77 -26.91
CA THR A 9 -12.33 -10.07 -27.79
C THR A 9 -11.45 -9.14 -26.97
N ASP A 10 -10.21 -8.90 -27.40
CA ASP A 10 -9.24 -8.04 -26.70
C ASP A 10 -9.00 -8.49 -25.24
N VAL A 11 -8.69 -9.77 -25.06
CA VAL A 11 -8.53 -10.36 -23.73
C VAL A 11 -7.22 -9.89 -23.10
N HIS A 12 -7.33 -9.30 -21.92
CA HIS A 12 -6.20 -8.86 -21.10
C HIS A 12 -6.61 -8.84 -19.63
N PHE A 13 -5.63 -8.76 -18.73
CA PHE A 13 -5.92 -8.56 -17.30
C PHE A 13 -6.48 -7.16 -17.06
N THR A 14 -7.76 -7.09 -16.69
CA THR A 14 -8.41 -5.83 -16.31
C THR A 14 -8.16 -5.44 -14.84
N ARG A 15 -7.64 -6.38 -14.04
CA ARG A 15 -7.30 -6.17 -12.63
C ARG A 15 -6.15 -7.08 -12.22
N LEU A 16 -5.23 -6.55 -11.44
CA LEU A 16 -4.13 -7.26 -10.82
C LEU A 16 -3.88 -6.67 -9.43
N ASP A 17 -3.81 -7.52 -8.41
CA ASP A 17 -3.53 -7.11 -7.04
C ASP A 17 -2.22 -7.77 -6.61
N LEU A 18 -1.18 -6.99 -6.33
CA LEU A 18 0.05 -7.49 -5.71
C LEU A 18 -0.13 -7.49 -4.21
N ALA A 19 0.16 -8.61 -3.53
CA ALA A 19 0.04 -8.72 -2.09
C ALA A 19 1.42 -8.99 -1.46
N PHE A 20 1.83 -8.13 -0.54
CA PHE A 20 3.02 -8.29 0.28
C PHE A 20 2.60 -8.65 1.70
N ASP A 21 3.02 -9.83 2.16
CA ASP A 21 2.83 -10.28 3.54
C ASP A 21 4.08 -9.95 4.37
N VAL A 22 3.88 -9.15 5.42
CA VAL A 22 4.94 -8.77 6.35
C VAL A 22 4.63 -9.42 7.70
N PHE A 23 5.37 -10.47 8.01
CA PHE A 23 5.24 -11.23 9.25
C PHE A 23 6.15 -10.67 10.35
N ASN A 24 5.67 -10.71 11.59
CA ASN A 24 6.39 -10.42 12.82
C ASN A 24 7.14 -9.08 12.82
N ASN A 25 6.58 -8.08 12.13
CA ASN A 25 7.06 -6.70 12.16
C ASN A 25 6.00 -5.81 12.85
N GLU A 26 6.27 -5.44 14.10
CA GLU A 26 5.41 -4.58 14.92
C GLU A 26 5.19 -3.17 14.33
N LEU A 27 6.10 -2.72 13.47
CA LEU A 27 6.03 -1.41 12.81
C LEU A 27 5.26 -1.46 11.49
N GLY A 28 4.96 -2.64 10.93
CA GLY A 28 4.34 -2.76 9.61
C GLY A 28 3.02 -1.99 9.49
N MET A 29 2.18 -2.04 10.52
CA MET A 29 0.92 -1.27 10.57
C MET A 29 1.10 0.22 10.92
N LYS A 30 2.32 0.69 11.18
CA LYS A 30 2.65 2.11 11.45
C LYS A 30 3.19 2.84 10.21
N TYR A 31 3.62 2.13 9.18
CA TYR A 31 3.90 2.74 7.87
C TYR A 31 2.63 3.34 7.26
N ARG A 32 2.76 4.38 6.45
CA ARG A 32 1.68 5.12 5.79
C ARG A 32 2.07 5.50 4.37
N ILE A 33 1.07 5.87 3.55
CA ILE A 33 1.28 6.41 2.21
C ILE A 33 1.30 7.94 2.24
N TYR A 34 2.43 8.54 1.91
CA TYR A 34 2.63 9.99 1.86
C TYR A 34 2.53 10.54 0.44
N ARG A 35 1.35 10.37 -0.19
CA ARG A 35 1.06 10.87 -1.53
C ARG A 35 0.05 12.03 -1.48
N PRO A 36 0.36 13.20 -2.06
CA PRO A 36 -0.60 14.31 -2.16
C PRO A 36 -1.87 13.90 -2.91
N SER A 37 -3.00 14.48 -2.52
CA SER A 37 -4.29 14.32 -3.22
C SER A 37 -4.83 12.88 -3.28
N VAL A 38 -4.34 11.98 -2.43
CA VAL A 38 -4.89 10.64 -2.24
C VAL A 38 -5.69 10.59 -0.95
N SER A 39 -6.96 10.19 -1.05
CA SER A 39 -7.82 10.03 0.11
C SER A 39 -7.37 8.83 0.96
N GLN A 40 -7.37 8.99 2.28
CA GLN A 40 -7.13 7.90 3.23
C GLN A 40 -8.42 7.59 3.99
N ARG A 41 -8.77 6.31 4.09
CA ARG A 41 -9.90 5.83 4.90
C ARG A 41 -9.42 4.74 5.84
N GLU A 42 -9.55 4.99 7.13
CA GLU A 42 -9.12 4.05 8.16
C GLU A 42 -10.31 3.42 8.87
N TYR A 43 -10.24 2.09 9.03
CA TYR A 43 -11.15 1.29 9.81
C TYR A 43 -10.38 0.63 10.95
N GLY A 44 -10.96 0.61 12.13
CA GLY A 44 -10.35 0.05 13.31
C GLY A 44 -11.36 -0.08 14.44
N VAL A 45 -10.91 -0.71 15.52
CA VAL A 45 -11.67 -0.85 16.76
C VAL A 45 -11.02 -0.01 17.84
N TYR A 46 -11.80 0.46 18.81
CA TYR A 46 -11.24 1.05 20.02
C TYR A 46 -10.88 -0.06 21.00
N THR A 47 -9.67 -0.02 21.55
CA THR A 47 -9.26 -0.91 22.64
C THR A 47 -9.96 -0.51 23.94
N ALA A 48 -9.85 -1.35 24.96
CA ALA A 48 -10.36 -1.04 26.30
C ALA A 48 -9.76 0.25 26.90
N GLN A 49 -8.58 0.68 26.43
CA GLN A 49 -7.97 1.96 26.84
C GLN A 49 -8.37 3.15 25.95
N TRP A 50 -9.42 3.03 25.12
CA TRP A 50 -9.84 4.05 24.16
C TRP A 50 -8.78 4.40 23.09
N THR A 51 -7.81 3.52 22.87
CA THR A 51 -6.84 3.66 21.80
C THR A 51 -7.41 3.06 20.52
N LYS A 52 -7.39 3.79 19.40
CA LYS A 52 -7.80 3.25 18.11
C LYS A 52 -6.77 2.23 17.63
N ALA A 53 -7.13 0.96 17.59
CA ALA A 53 -6.37 -0.09 16.91
C ALA A 53 -6.79 -0.11 15.43
N VAL A 54 -5.95 0.50 14.57
CA VAL A 54 -6.19 0.53 13.13
C VAL A 54 -6.04 -0.89 12.57
N GLU A 55 -7.10 -1.40 11.96
CA GLU A 55 -7.12 -2.74 11.37
C GLU A 55 -6.96 -2.69 9.86
N THR A 56 -7.50 -1.67 9.19
CA THR A 56 -7.48 -1.56 7.73
C THR A 56 -7.41 -0.10 7.30
N ILE A 57 -6.59 0.18 6.30
CA ILE A 57 -6.43 1.49 5.68
C ILE A 57 -6.57 1.32 4.17
N TYR A 58 -7.39 2.16 3.55
CA TYR A 58 -7.48 2.30 2.11
C TYR A 58 -6.92 3.64 1.69
N TYR A 59 -6.02 3.63 0.71
CA TYR A 59 -5.51 4.83 0.06
C TYR A 59 -6.00 4.87 -1.39
N GLY A 60 -6.72 5.94 -1.71
CA GLY A 60 -7.42 6.11 -2.99
C GLY A 60 -8.81 5.50 -3.01
N SER A 61 -9.59 5.88 -4.03
CA SER A 61 -10.95 5.39 -4.23
C SER A 61 -10.97 3.91 -4.64
N ASN A 62 -12.09 3.21 -4.40
CA ASN A 62 -12.26 1.84 -4.89
C ASN A 62 -12.44 1.76 -6.41
N SER A 63 -12.87 2.86 -7.05
CA SER A 63 -13.13 2.97 -8.48
C SER A 63 -11.92 3.46 -9.29
N SER A 64 -10.84 3.88 -8.65
CA SER A 64 -9.64 4.35 -9.36
C SER A 64 -8.87 3.19 -9.97
N GLU A 65 -8.09 3.49 -11.02
CA GLU A 65 -7.20 2.52 -11.66
C GLU A 65 -6.12 1.97 -10.72
N GLN A 66 -5.88 2.65 -9.60
CA GLN A 66 -4.94 2.24 -8.55
C GLN A 66 -5.55 2.45 -7.17
N GLN A 67 -5.30 1.52 -6.26
CA GLN A 67 -5.64 1.63 -4.84
C GLN A 67 -4.62 0.88 -4.01
N ILE A 68 -4.31 1.38 -2.81
CA ILE A 68 -3.48 0.65 -1.83
C ILE A 68 -4.36 0.23 -0.67
N ARG A 69 -4.22 -1.02 -0.24
CA ARG A 69 -4.85 -1.55 0.98
C ARG A 69 -3.78 -1.98 1.95
N GLN A 70 -3.83 -1.49 3.17
CA GLN A 70 -2.91 -1.88 4.23
C GLN A 70 -3.73 -2.36 5.41
N TYR A 71 -3.53 -3.60 5.86
CA TYR A 71 -4.35 -4.13 6.94
C TYR A 71 -3.67 -5.22 7.76
N ASN A 72 -4.18 -5.40 8.98
CA ASN A 72 -3.76 -6.47 9.86
C ASN A 72 -4.40 -7.79 9.39
N LYS A 73 -3.63 -8.55 8.61
CA LYS A 73 -4.05 -9.80 7.99
C LYS A 73 -4.27 -10.89 9.03
N LEU A 74 -3.55 -10.86 10.16
CA LEU A 74 -3.78 -11.78 11.29
C LEU A 74 -5.19 -11.57 11.84
N VAL A 75 -5.56 -10.32 12.17
CA VAL A 75 -6.91 -9.99 12.68
C VAL A 75 -7.99 -10.34 11.66
N GLU A 76 -7.77 -10.05 10.38
CA GLU A 76 -8.72 -10.37 9.31
C GLU A 76 -8.95 -11.88 9.14
N GLN A 77 -7.88 -12.68 9.15
CA GLN A 77 -7.97 -14.15 9.05
C GLN A 77 -8.60 -14.77 10.31
N THR A 78 -8.26 -14.26 11.50
CA THR A 78 -8.87 -14.67 12.77
C THR A 78 -10.39 -14.43 12.76
N LYS A 79 -10.84 -13.25 12.32
CA LYS A 79 -12.28 -12.94 12.20
C LYS A 79 -13.01 -13.85 11.21
N LYS A 80 -12.29 -14.35 10.21
CA LYS A 80 -12.82 -15.32 9.22
C LYS A 80 -12.72 -16.78 9.66
N ASN A 81 -12.20 -17.06 10.86
CA ASN A 81 -11.92 -18.42 11.33
C ASN A 81 -11.03 -19.22 10.37
N MET A 82 -10.09 -18.54 9.70
CA MET A 82 -9.13 -19.20 8.81
C MET A 82 -7.94 -19.73 9.61
N PRO A 83 -7.29 -20.83 9.15
CA PRO A 83 -6.06 -21.30 9.76
C PRO A 83 -4.98 -20.21 9.70
N LEU A 84 -4.28 -20.03 10.81
CA LEU A 84 -3.21 -19.06 10.96
C LEU A 84 -1.86 -19.78 10.83
N PRO A 85 -0.84 -19.16 10.24
CA PRO A 85 0.51 -19.71 10.23
C PRO A 85 1.08 -19.80 11.64
N ASP A 86 1.85 -20.86 11.92
CA ASP A 86 2.47 -21.06 13.22
C ASP A 86 3.50 -19.97 13.54
N GLY A 87 3.51 -19.48 14.79
CA GLY A 87 4.50 -18.52 15.28
C GLY A 87 4.34 -17.09 14.74
N VAL A 88 3.21 -16.75 14.13
CA VAL A 88 2.92 -15.39 13.64
C VAL A 88 2.16 -14.59 14.70
N GLU A 89 2.80 -13.57 15.25
CA GLU A 89 2.23 -12.65 16.25
C GLU A 89 1.77 -11.32 15.61
N HIS A 90 2.46 -10.90 14.55
CA HIS A 90 2.09 -9.73 13.76
C HIS A 90 2.03 -10.09 12.28
N TRP A 91 0.99 -9.66 11.59
CA TRP A 91 0.87 -9.87 10.15
C TRP A 91 0.20 -8.67 9.51
N MET A 92 1.00 -7.87 8.82
CA MET A 92 0.52 -6.79 7.98
C MET A 92 0.51 -7.28 6.53
N ARG A 93 -0.59 -7.02 5.81
CA ARG A 93 -0.60 -7.14 4.36
C ARG A 93 -0.73 -5.78 3.71
N LEU A 94 0.15 -5.52 2.75
CA LEU A 94 0.07 -4.39 1.83
C LEU A 94 -0.34 -4.91 0.46
N GLU A 95 -1.50 -4.48 -0.05
CA GLU A 95 -1.99 -4.84 -1.38
C GLU A 95 -1.96 -3.62 -2.30
N LEU A 96 -1.30 -3.78 -3.45
CA LEU A 96 -1.24 -2.80 -4.52
C LEU A 96 -2.20 -3.25 -5.61
N GLN A 97 -3.38 -2.65 -5.65
CA GLN A 97 -4.43 -2.98 -6.61
C GLN A 97 -4.29 -2.09 -7.85
N LEU A 98 -4.27 -2.73 -9.01
CA LEU A 98 -4.22 -2.12 -10.34
C LEU A 98 -5.44 -2.56 -11.15
N ARG A 99 -6.03 -1.63 -11.91
CA ARG A 99 -7.23 -1.86 -12.73
C ARG A 99 -7.11 -1.19 -14.10
N GLY A 100 -8.02 -1.55 -14.99
CA GLY A 100 -8.09 -1.00 -16.33
C GLY A 100 -6.85 -1.40 -17.11
N ARG A 101 -6.09 -0.41 -17.59
CA ARG A 101 -4.88 -0.65 -18.39
C ARG A 101 -3.60 -0.84 -17.56
N LYS A 102 -3.64 -0.51 -16.26
CA LYS A 102 -2.46 -0.52 -15.37
C LYS A 102 -1.85 -1.89 -15.08
N PRO A 103 -2.57 -3.03 -15.13
CA PRO A 103 -1.96 -4.34 -14.96
C PRO A 103 -0.79 -4.63 -15.91
N LYS A 104 -0.77 -4.06 -17.12
CA LYS A 104 0.35 -4.21 -18.07
C LYS A 104 1.66 -3.55 -17.60
N GLU A 105 1.57 -2.60 -16.68
CA GLU A 105 2.69 -1.81 -16.14
C GLU A 105 2.92 -2.14 -14.65
N TRP A 106 2.57 -3.36 -14.23
CA TRP A 106 2.40 -3.67 -12.80
C TRP A 106 3.66 -3.44 -11.96
N VAL A 107 4.85 -3.66 -12.50
CA VAL A 107 6.13 -3.47 -11.80
C VAL A 107 6.39 -1.98 -11.56
N GLU A 108 6.32 -1.16 -12.62
CA GLU A 108 6.52 0.29 -12.55
C GLU A 108 5.48 0.94 -11.63
N ARG A 109 4.22 0.50 -11.70
CA ARG A 109 3.17 1.02 -10.81
C ARG A 109 3.40 0.62 -9.37
N ALA A 110 3.84 -0.61 -9.12
CA ALA A 110 4.19 -1.04 -7.78
C ALA A 110 5.35 -0.22 -7.21
N LYS A 111 6.39 0.05 -8.00
CA LYS A 111 7.51 0.92 -7.63
C LYS A 111 7.04 2.31 -7.24
N ASP A 112 6.22 2.94 -8.08
CA ASP A 112 5.65 4.27 -7.79
C ASP A 112 4.86 4.27 -6.47
N MET A 113 4.06 3.22 -6.23
CA MET A 113 3.22 3.09 -5.04
C MET A 113 4.03 2.85 -3.76
N LEU A 114 5.08 2.02 -3.83
CA LEU A 114 5.98 1.74 -2.72
C LEU A 114 6.87 2.94 -2.36
N ASP A 115 7.24 3.78 -3.32
CA ASP A 115 8.08 4.95 -3.08
C ASP A 115 7.44 5.95 -2.08
N ASP A 116 6.12 5.95 -1.97
CA ASP A 116 5.37 6.78 -1.01
C ASP A 116 5.06 6.07 0.32
N PHE A 117 5.41 4.79 0.47
CA PHE A 117 5.17 4.00 1.68
C PHE A 117 6.29 4.19 2.69
N ARG A 118 6.03 4.93 3.77
CA ARG A 118 7.06 5.35 4.74
C ARG A 118 6.57 5.29 6.17
N LEU A 119 7.51 5.14 7.10
CA LEU A 119 7.28 5.21 8.53
C LEU A 119 7.70 6.59 9.05
N PRO A 120 6.81 7.37 9.68
CA PRO A 120 7.16 8.66 10.25
C PRO A 120 8.39 8.58 11.16
N ASN A 121 9.37 9.46 10.91
CA ASN A 121 10.58 9.58 11.73
C ASN A 121 10.84 11.06 12.05
N TYR A 122 10.31 11.49 13.19
CA TYR A 122 10.38 12.89 13.62
C TYR A 122 11.76 13.29 14.14
N ASP A 123 12.55 12.34 14.63
CA ASP A 123 13.86 12.62 15.22
C ASP A 123 14.87 13.11 14.19
N ARG A 124 14.73 12.67 12.93
CA ARG A 124 15.52 13.15 11.79
C ARG A 124 15.16 14.57 11.34
N ILE A 125 14.02 15.12 11.78
CA ILE A 125 13.60 16.49 11.43
C ILE A 125 14.26 17.50 12.37
N GLN A 126 15.30 18.18 11.90
CA GLN A 126 16.08 19.12 12.72
C GLN A 126 15.28 20.36 13.17
N ASN A 127 14.47 20.93 12.28
CA ASN A 127 13.69 22.12 12.59
C ASN A 127 12.48 21.76 13.48
N LYS A 128 12.44 22.33 14.70
CA LYS A 128 11.38 22.07 15.69
C LYS A 128 9.97 22.39 15.17
N ASN A 129 9.80 23.50 14.45
CA ASN A 129 8.49 23.91 13.94
C ASN A 129 7.99 22.96 12.85
N ASP A 130 8.88 22.47 11.98
CA ASP A 130 8.53 21.47 10.97
C ASP A 130 8.16 20.14 11.62
N ARG A 131 8.94 19.71 12.61
CA ARG A 131 8.66 18.51 13.38
C ARG A 131 7.28 18.58 14.02
N MET A 132 6.97 19.68 14.71
CA MET A 132 5.66 19.91 15.32
C MET A 132 4.55 19.97 14.27
N THR A 133 4.78 20.61 13.13
CA THR A 133 3.79 20.71 12.05
C THR A 133 3.48 19.34 11.44
N LEU A 134 4.51 18.54 11.13
CA LEU A 134 4.34 17.20 10.58
C LEU A 134 3.65 16.26 11.58
N PHE A 135 4.02 16.34 12.86
CA PHE A 135 3.34 15.57 13.91
C PHE A 135 1.86 15.95 14.02
N ALA A 136 1.54 17.25 13.97
CA ALA A 136 0.17 17.73 14.02
C ALA A 136 -0.67 17.27 12.81
N LEU A 137 -0.09 17.29 11.60
CA LEU A 137 -0.72 16.76 10.38
C LEU A 137 -1.01 15.25 10.50
N GLU A 138 -0.03 14.46 10.97
CA GLU A 138 -0.18 13.00 11.10
C GLU A 138 -1.26 12.61 12.11
N ASN A 139 -1.40 13.39 13.18
CA ASN A 139 -2.37 13.13 14.25
C ASN A 139 -3.72 13.82 13.99
N GLY A 140 -3.94 14.40 12.81
CA GLY A 140 -5.21 15.04 12.43
C GLY A 140 -5.54 16.30 13.25
N LEU A 141 -4.53 16.96 13.82
CA LEU A 141 -4.71 18.25 14.51
C LEU A 141 -4.80 19.41 13.53
N PHE A 142 -4.23 19.25 12.33
CA PHE A 142 -4.31 20.19 11.21
C PHE A 142 -4.46 19.42 9.90
N ASP A 143 -4.99 20.10 8.89
CA ASP A 143 -5.06 19.64 7.52
C ASP A 143 -4.09 20.41 6.62
N TRP A 144 -3.70 19.80 5.50
CA TRP A 144 -2.89 20.49 4.48
C TRP A 144 -3.58 21.74 3.92
N SER A 145 -4.91 21.84 3.98
CA SER A 145 -5.68 23.01 3.57
C SER A 145 -5.47 24.22 4.48
N ASP A 146 -5.10 24.01 5.75
CA ASP A 146 -4.96 25.08 6.74
C ASP A 146 -3.74 25.97 6.48
N PHE A 147 -2.80 25.49 5.67
CA PHE A 147 -1.63 26.26 5.26
C PHE A 147 -1.93 26.98 3.94
N SER A 148 -1.77 28.30 3.88
CA SER A 148 -1.90 29.06 2.62
C SER A 148 -0.62 29.01 1.77
N ASP A 149 0.54 28.91 2.42
CA ASP A 149 1.86 28.91 1.78
C ASP A 149 2.17 27.57 1.08
N SER A 150 2.17 27.59 -0.26
CA SER A 150 2.51 26.45 -1.10
C SER A 150 3.97 26.00 -0.98
N ASN A 151 4.91 26.93 -0.75
CA ASN A 151 6.33 26.62 -0.56
C ASN A 151 6.54 25.87 0.75
N LYS A 152 5.86 26.29 1.82
CA LYS A 152 5.84 25.54 3.09
C LYS A 152 5.32 24.12 2.89
N LYS A 153 4.19 23.93 2.18
CA LYS A 153 3.65 22.59 1.89
C LYS A 153 4.64 21.72 1.13
N ALA A 154 5.22 22.25 0.06
CA ALA A 154 6.19 21.53 -0.76
C ALA A 154 7.42 21.09 0.05
N ARG A 155 7.96 22.00 0.87
CA ARG A 155 9.08 21.72 1.76
C ARG A 155 8.76 20.65 2.81
N LEU A 156 7.59 20.70 3.44
CA LEU A 156 7.17 19.69 4.43
C LEU A 156 7.01 18.31 3.78
N ARG A 157 6.42 18.23 2.58
CA ARG A 157 6.32 16.97 1.82
C ARG A 157 7.69 16.42 1.42
N LYS A 158 8.61 17.29 1.04
CA LYS A 158 10.00 16.92 0.77
C LYS A 158 10.66 16.32 2.02
N LEU A 159 10.44 16.91 3.20
CA LEU A 159 10.93 16.34 4.46
C LEU A 159 10.33 14.96 4.74
N GLN A 160 9.02 14.76 4.52
CA GLN A 160 8.42 13.42 4.64
C GLN A 160 9.09 12.42 3.70
N LYS A 161 9.36 12.82 2.44
CA LYS A 161 10.00 11.96 1.46
C LYS A 161 11.44 11.61 1.83
N GLU A 162 12.23 12.57 2.30
CA GLU A 162 13.67 12.40 2.49
C GLU A 162 14.04 11.87 3.89
N GLN A 163 13.23 12.15 4.90
CA GLN A 163 13.59 11.92 6.30
C GLN A 163 12.79 10.79 6.96
N TYR A 164 11.60 10.46 6.45
CA TYR A 164 10.86 9.30 6.95
C TYR A 164 11.52 8.01 6.48
N ASP A 165 11.34 6.97 7.28
CA ASP A 165 11.99 5.67 7.04
C ASP A 165 11.26 4.91 5.94
N ASP A 166 11.99 4.48 4.91
CA ASP A 166 11.50 3.69 3.78
C ASP A 166 12.12 2.29 3.70
N THR A 167 12.74 1.82 4.79
CA THR A 167 13.45 0.54 4.82
C THR A 167 12.53 -0.60 4.40
N LEU A 168 11.32 -0.68 4.98
CA LEU A 168 10.35 -1.71 4.59
C LEU A 168 9.93 -1.57 3.12
N ALA A 169 9.72 -0.34 2.61
CA ALA A 169 9.34 -0.15 1.22
C ALA A 169 10.44 -0.62 0.25
N ARG A 170 11.71 -0.37 0.59
CA ARG A 170 12.86 -0.86 -0.17
C ARG A 170 12.95 -2.39 -0.13
N GLU A 171 12.77 -3.00 1.03
CA GLU A 171 12.74 -4.47 1.16
C GLU A 171 11.61 -5.11 0.31
N LEU A 172 10.41 -4.51 0.32
CA LEU A 172 9.29 -4.97 -0.50
C LEU A 172 9.57 -4.81 -2.00
N LEU A 173 10.21 -3.70 -2.40
CA LEU A 173 10.59 -3.48 -3.79
C LEU A 173 11.67 -4.48 -4.23
N ASP A 174 12.69 -4.71 -3.42
CA ASP A 174 13.75 -5.68 -3.73
C ASP A 174 13.17 -7.09 -3.86
N LEU A 175 12.22 -7.46 -2.98
CA LEU A 175 11.51 -8.73 -3.06
C LEU A 175 10.68 -8.85 -4.36
N LEU A 176 9.99 -7.77 -4.74
CA LEU A 176 9.24 -7.72 -6.00
C LEU A 176 10.16 -7.94 -7.20
N ILE A 177 11.29 -7.23 -7.27
CA ILE A 177 12.25 -7.36 -8.37
C ILE A 177 12.85 -8.76 -8.40
N ALA A 178 13.21 -9.34 -7.25
CA ALA A 178 13.75 -10.69 -7.14
C ALA A 178 12.77 -11.78 -7.63
N HIS A 179 11.46 -11.53 -7.56
CA HIS A 179 10.42 -12.46 -8.01
C HIS A 179 9.75 -12.05 -9.32
N GLN A 180 10.17 -10.96 -9.95
CA GLN A 180 9.49 -10.38 -11.12
C GLN A 180 9.38 -11.38 -12.28
N GLU A 181 10.47 -12.07 -12.61
CA GLU A 181 10.47 -13.04 -13.73
C GLU A 181 9.53 -14.21 -13.47
N ARG A 182 9.52 -14.75 -12.24
CA ARG A 182 8.60 -15.83 -11.84
C ARG A 182 7.14 -15.37 -11.96
N LEU A 183 6.82 -14.20 -11.42
CA LEU A 183 5.47 -13.63 -11.45
C LEU A 183 5.02 -13.33 -12.89
N HIS A 184 5.91 -12.81 -13.73
CA HIS A 184 5.63 -12.61 -15.14
C HIS A 184 5.37 -13.95 -15.85
N GLY A 185 6.17 -14.98 -15.59
CA GLY A 185 5.93 -16.33 -16.10
C GLY A 185 4.57 -16.90 -15.69
N GLU A 186 4.16 -16.73 -14.43
CA GLU A 186 2.85 -17.15 -13.92
C GLU A 186 1.71 -16.41 -14.65
N LEU A 187 1.80 -15.09 -14.78
CA LEU A 187 0.80 -14.28 -15.49
C LEU A 187 0.65 -14.70 -16.96
N THR A 188 1.77 -14.86 -17.66
CA THR A 188 1.79 -15.30 -19.06
C THR A 188 1.26 -16.73 -19.21
N SER A 189 1.54 -17.61 -18.24
CA SER A 189 1.02 -18.99 -18.26
C SER A 189 -0.51 -19.05 -18.18
N TYR A 190 -1.13 -18.14 -17.42
CA TYR A 190 -2.59 -18.06 -17.36
C TYR A 190 -3.20 -17.64 -18.70
N LEU A 191 -2.59 -16.71 -19.43
CA LEU A 191 -3.07 -16.34 -20.77
C LEU A 191 -2.82 -17.47 -21.78
N ALA A 192 -1.66 -18.13 -21.69
CA ALA A 192 -1.30 -19.24 -22.57
C ALA A 192 -2.21 -20.45 -22.41
N GLU A 193 -2.72 -20.74 -21.20
CA GLU A 193 -3.73 -21.79 -20.96
C GLU A 193 -4.98 -21.60 -21.84
N PHE A 194 -5.26 -20.36 -22.24
CA PHE A 194 -6.40 -19.98 -23.06
C PHE A 194 -6.02 -19.61 -24.50
N ASP A 195 -4.80 -19.93 -24.94
CA ASP A 195 -4.29 -19.61 -26.28
C ASP A 195 -4.28 -18.11 -26.61
N ILE A 196 -4.18 -17.26 -25.58
CA ILE A 196 -4.13 -15.80 -25.71
C ILE A 196 -2.66 -15.37 -25.78
N GLN A 197 -2.32 -14.63 -26.83
CA GLN A 197 -1.03 -13.94 -26.96
C GLN A 197 -1.18 -12.48 -26.52
N GLU A 198 -0.26 -12.00 -25.68
CA GLU A 198 -0.24 -10.61 -25.19
C GLU A 198 0.51 -9.66 -26.14
#